data_AF-A0A8T2IJ28-F1
#
_entry.id   AF-A0A8T2IJ28-F1
#
_cell.length_a   1.000
_cell.length_b   1.000
_cell.length_c   1.000
_cell.angle_alpha   90.00
_cell.angle_beta   90.00
_cell.angle_gamma   90.00
#
_symmetry.space_group_name_H-M   'P 1'
#
loop_
_entity.id
_entity.type
_entity.pdbx_description
1 polymer ?
#
loop_
_entity_poly.entity_id
_entity_poly.type
_entity_poly.pdbx_seq_one_letter_code
_entity_poly.pdbx_strand_id
1 'polypeptide(L)'
;MQYNPAEPVSLWLSLQPTSRACQPSTQPSAHKLRAEVELLKHVTQAGWKMAAPGEYFSVGSQVSCRTCQETRLQGEVVAFDYQSKMLALKCPSSSGKPNHADILLLNLEYVSDVEVLNDRTQTPPPLASLNINKLASRARLEKEEKMSQAYAISAGVSLDGQQLFQTIHKT
;
A
#
# COMPACT_ATOMS: atom_id res chain seq x y z
N MET A 1 -43.17 -10.82 32.18
CA MET A 1 -42.90 -11.98 31.29
C MET A 1 -41.44 -11.91 30.88
N GLN A 2 -40.71 -13.00 31.14
CA GLN A 2 -39.25 -13.14 31.02
C GLN A 2 -38.82 -13.37 29.58
N TYR A 3 -37.65 -12.84 29.24
CA TYR A 3 -36.94 -13.03 27.97
C TYR A 3 -36.14 -14.33 28.00
N ASN A 4 -36.22 -15.15 26.93
CA ASN A 4 -35.22 -16.16 26.60
C ASN A 4 -35.27 -16.52 25.10
N PRO A 5 -34.21 -16.29 24.31
CA PRO A 5 -34.10 -16.80 22.95
C PRO A 5 -33.20 -18.05 22.93
N ALA A 6 -33.81 -19.22 22.74
CA ALA A 6 -33.10 -20.45 22.39
C ALA A 6 -33.08 -20.64 20.87
N GLU A 7 -31.96 -21.20 20.41
CA GLU A 7 -31.41 -21.23 19.06
C GLU A 7 -32.21 -21.99 17.98
N PRO A 8 -31.92 -21.76 16.69
CA PRO A 8 -32.54 -22.46 15.56
C PRO A 8 -31.98 -23.88 15.32
N VAL A 9 -32.90 -24.72 14.89
CA VAL A 9 -32.80 -26.17 14.69
C VAL A 9 -31.94 -26.51 13.46
N SER A 10 -30.84 -27.20 13.74
CA SER A 10 -30.15 -28.24 12.97
C SER A 10 -30.62 -28.55 11.54
N LEU A 11 -29.79 -28.17 10.56
CA LEU A 11 -29.72 -28.76 9.21
C LEU A 11 -28.25 -28.79 8.74
N TRP A 12 -27.44 -29.64 9.36
CA TRP A 12 -26.10 -29.98 8.89
C TRP A 12 -25.81 -31.43 9.25
N LEU A 13 -26.11 -32.37 8.35
CA LEU A 13 -25.53 -33.72 8.33
C LEU A 13 -25.99 -34.45 7.06
N SER A 14 -25.22 -34.33 5.97
CA SER A 14 -24.87 -35.48 5.13
C SER A 14 -23.86 -35.09 4.06
N LEU A 15 -22.57 -35.05 4.41
CA LEU A 15 -21.50 -35.32 3.44
C LEU A 15 -20.42 -36.11 4.16
N GLN A 16 -20.36 -37.41 3.86
CA GLN A 16 -19.28 -38.30 4.26
C GLN A 16 -17.97 -37.85 3.60
N PRO A 17 -16.84 -37.88 4.32
CA PRO A 17 -15.54 -37.62 3.72
C PRO A 17 -15.11 -38.83 2.89
N THR A 18 -15.13 -38.71 1.57
CA THR A 18 -14.38 -39.60 0.71
C THR A 18 -12.89 -39.25 0.84
N SER A 19 -12.11 -40.22 1.32
CA SER A 19 -10.66 -40.10 1.44
C SER A 19 -10.02 -40.00 0.04
N ARG A 20 -9.72 -38.79 -0.40
CA ARG A 20 -8.60 -38.55 -1.31
C ARG A 20 -7.58 -37.71 -0.56
N ALA A 21 -6.44 -38.32 -0.27
CA ALA A 21 -5.25 -37.64 0.18
C ALA A 21 -4.83 -36.61 -0.89
N CYS A 22 -5.17 -35.34 -0.68
CA CYS A 22 -4.44 -34.24 -1.29
C CYS A 22 -3.10 -34.15 -0.56
N GLN A 23 -2.02 -34.52 -1.26
CA GLN A 23 -0.66 -34.29 -0.79
C GLN A 23 -0.44 -32.78 -0.56
N PRO A 24 0.25 -32.37 0.51
CA PRO A 24 0.67 -30.98 0.67
C PRO A 24 1.70 -30.65 -0.41
N SER A 25 1.35 -29.72 -1.30
CA SER A 25 2.26 -29.17 -2.29
C SER A 25 3.43 -28.46 -1.60
N THR A 26 4.58 -29.12 -1.68
CA THR A 26 5.94 -28.56 -1.68
C THR A 26 6.30 -27.65 -0.51
N GLN A 27 6.72 -28.26 0.60
CA GLN A 27 7.61 -27.57 1.55
C GLN A 27 8.84 -27.05 0.79
N PRO A 28 9.25 -25.79 0.96
CA PRO A 28 10.45 -25.29 0.32
C PRO A 28 11.64 -26.12 0.79
N SER A 29 12.40 -26.67 -0.17
CA SER A 29 13.63 -27.42 0.09
C SER A 29 14.53 -26.64 1.04
N ALA A 30 15.22 -27.33 1.95
CA ALA A 30 16.19 -26.72 2.87
C ALA A 30 17.25 -25.87 2.15
N HIS A 31 17.54 -26.17 0.87
CA HIS A 31 18.40 -25.34 0.02
C HIS A 31 17.76 -24.00 -0.39
N LYS A 32 16.43 -23.98 -0.62
CA LYS A 32 15.66 -22.76 -0.95
C LYS A 32 15.50 -21.86 0.27
N LEU A 33 15.23 -22.46 1.44
CA LEU A 33 15.24 -21.76 2.72
C LEU A 33 16.64 -21.26 3.08
N ARG A 34 17.70 -22.03 2.80
CA ARG A 34 19.08 -21.55 2.94
C ARG A 34 19.36 -20.37 2.04
N ALA A 35 18.96 -20.42 0.77
CA ALA A 35 19.14 -19.31 -0.16
C ALA A 35 18.37 -18.04 0.25
N GLU A 36 17.13 -18.17 0.75
CA GLU A 36 16.39 -17.04 1.33
C GLU A 36 17.06 -16.48 2.58
N VAL A 37 17.47 -17.35 3.50
CA VAL A 37 18.20 -16.95 4.71
C VAL A 37 19.56 -16.32 4.37
N GLU A 38 20.21 -16.76 3.29
CA GLU A 38 21.49 -16.24 2.80
C GLU A 38 21.30 -14.90 2.06
N LEU A 39 20.17 -14.70 1.36
CA LEU A 39 19.77 -13.40 0.82
C LEU A 39 19.47 -12.41 1.95
N LEU A 40 18.73 -12.82 3.00
CA LEU A 40 18.53 -12.02 4.20
C LEU A 40 19.86 -11.70 4.88
N LYS A 41 20.80 -12.65 4.96
CA LYS A 41 22.13 -12.41 5.51
C LYS A 41 22.92 -11.41 4.69
N HIS A 42 22.86 -11.41 3.37
CA HIS A 42 23.51 -10.39 2.53
C HIS A 42 22.86 -9.01 2.66
N VAL A 43 21.53 -8.95 2.79
CA VAL A 43 20.81 -7.70 3.11
C VAL A 43 21.20 -7.16 4.49
N THR A 44 21.53 -8.04 5.43
CA THR A 44 21.97 -7.66 6.79
C THR A 44 23.49 -7.45 6.91
N GLN A 45 24.30 -7.95 5.96
CA GLN A 45 25.78 -7.88 5.95
C GLN A 45 26.35 -6.83 4.98
N ALA A 46 25.55 -6.34 4.03
CA ALA A 46 25.77 -4.99 3.52
C ALA A 46 25.65 -4.09 4.74
N GLY A 47 26.79 -3.68 5.29
CA GLY A 47 26.85 -2.79 6.42
C GLY A 47 26.06 -1.56 6.06
N TRP A 48 24.79 -1.54 6.45
CA TRP A 48 24.05 -0.32 6.57
C TRP A 48 24.90 0.49 7.52
N LYS A 49 25.66 1.44 6.98
CA LYS A 49 25.89 2.67 7.70
C LYS A 49 24.51 3.29 7.79
N MET A 50 23.68 2.72 8.68
CA MET A 50 22.54 3.40 9.23
C MET A 50 23.19 4.70 9.64
N ALA A 51 22.77 5.74 8.94
CA ALA A 51 22.94 7.09 9.36
C ALA A 51 22.80 7.04 10.91
N ALA A 52 23.87 7.43 11.62
CA ALA A 52 23.98 7.25 13.07
C ALA A 52 22.69 7.71 13.74
N PRO A 53 22.30 7.25 14.94
CA PRO A 53 21.06 7.72 15.56
C PRO A 53 21.02 9.27 15.59
N GLY A 54 20.29 9.91 14.65
CA GLY A 54 20.40 11.35 14.39
C GLY A 54 20.87 11.82 13.00
N GLU A 55 21.44 10.96 12.15
CA GLU A 55 21.67 11.21 10.73
C GLU A 55 20.41 10.73 10.00
N TYR A 56 19.66 11.66 9.43
CA TYR A 56 18.34 11.40 8.85
C TYR A 56 18.41 11.57 7.34
N PHE A 57 17.46 10.96 6.62
CA PHE A 57 17.15 11.43 5.28
C PHE A 57 16.49 12.80 5.40
N SER A 58 17.21 13.86 5.02
CA SER A 58 16.62 15.20 4.98
C SER A 58 15.50 15.22 3.94
N VAL A 59 14.30 15.66 4.34
CA VAL A 59 13.20 15.83 3.39
C VAL A 59 13.63 16.80 2.30
N GLY A 60 13.49 16.35 1.06
CA GLY A 60 13.92 17.02 -0.15
C GLY A 60 15.32 16.66 -0.64
N SER A 61 16.10 15.87 0.09
CA SER A 61 17.35 15.31 -0.42
C SER A 61 17.06 14.34 -1.57
N GLN A 62 17.97 14.29 -2.54
CA GLN A 62 17.94 13.31 -3.61
C GLN A 62 18.66 12.05 -3.15
N VAL A 63 18.01 10.90 -3.23
CA VAL A 63 18.59 9.61 -2.85
C VAL A 63 18.45 8.57 -3.95
N SER A 64 19.34 7.58 -3.93
CA SER A 64 19.29 6.37 -4.73
C SER A 64 19.18 5.17 -3.81
N CYS A 65 18.09 4.41 -3.94
CA CYS A 65 17.85 3.20 -3.17
C CYS A 65 18.07 1.99 -4.07
N ARG A 66 18.86 1.02 -3.61
CA ARG A 66 19.02 -0.28 -4.26
C ARG A 66 18.14 -1.29 -3.56
N THR A 67 17.20 -1.88 -4.29
CA THR A 67 16.35 -2.96 -3.76
C THR A 67 17.13 -4.27 -3.65
N CYS A 68 16.59 -5.24 -2.92
CA CYS A 68 17.14 -6.60 -2.85
C CYS A 68 17.17 -7.35 -4.20
N GLN A 69 16.51 -6.80 -5.24
CA GLN A 69 16.54 -7.31 -6.61
C GLN A 69 17.52 -6.53 -7.50
N GLU A 70 18.47 -5.80 -6.91
CA GLU A 70 19.45 -4.95 -7.62
C GLU A 70 18.84 -3.85 -8.50
N THR A 71 17.55 -3.57 -8.35
CA THR A 71 16.91 -2.44 -9.04
C THR A 71 17.18 -1.16 -8.26
N ARG A 72 17.66 -0.12 -8.96
CA ARG A 72 17.89 1.21 -8.41
C ARG A 72 16.68 2.11 -8.61
N LEU A 73 16.23 2.72 -7.52
CA LEU A 73 15.13 3.68 -7.46
C LEU A 73 15.68 5.02 -6.98
N GLN A 74 15.58 6.04 -7.82
CA GLN A 74 16.08 7.37 -7.50
C GLN A 74 14.92 8.36 -7.34
N GLY A 75 14.96 9.17 -6.29
CA GLY A 75 13.89 10.12 -6.02
C GLY A 75 14.24 11.16 -4.98
N GLU A 76 13.39 12.17 -4.87
CA GLU A 76 13.41 13.16 -3.81
C GLU A 76 12.72 12.57 -2.58
N VAL A 77 13.34 12.68 -1.41
CA VAL A 77 12.74 12.23 -0.14
C VAL A 77 11.55 13.13 0.22
N VAL A 78 10.36 12.59 0.30
CA VAL A 78 9.14 13.32 0.66
C VAL A 78 8.84 13.19 2.14
N ALA A 79 8.98 11.99 2.67
CA ALA A 79 8.74 11.66 4.06
C ALA A 79 9.51 10.41 4.45
N PHE A 80 9.81 10.28 5.73
CA PHE A 80 10.43 9.10 6.30
C PHE A 80 9.79 8.82 7.65
N ASP A 81 9.26 7.60 7.83
CA ASP A 81 8.81 7.12 9.14
C ASP A 81 9.87 6.20 9.75
N TYR A 82 10.31 6.56 10.94
CA TYR A 82 11.37 5.85 11.65
C TYR A 82 10.91 4.49 12.16
N GLN A 83 9.69 4.42 12.72
CA GLN A 83 9.23 3.22 13.41
C GLN A 83 9.00 2.08 12.42
N SER A 84 8.32 2.36 11.31
CA SER A 84 8.06 1.36 10.26
C SER A 84 9.17 1.26 9.22
N LYS A 85 10.23 2.08 9.33
CA LYS A 85 11.32 2.20 8.34
C LYS A 85 10.80 2.41 6.91
N MET A 86 9.77 3.23 6.78
CA MET A 86 9.13 3.52 5.50
C MET A 86 9.65 4.83 4.94
N LEU A 87 10.18 4.79 3.72
CA LEU A 87 10.66 5.94 2.97
C LEU A 87 9.70 6.25 1.81
N ALA A 88 9.18 7.47 1.77
CA ALA A 88 8.40 7.96 0.65
C ALA A 88 9.30 8.74 -0.31
N LEU A 89 9.43 8.27 -1.55
CA LEU A 89 10.20 8.91 -2.61
C LEU A 89 9.29 9.47 -3.69
N LYS A 90 9.59 10.70 -4.12
CA LYS A 90 9.03 11.29 -5.33
C LYS A 90 9.98 11.04 -6.49
N CYS A 91 9.51 10.25 -7.44
CA CYS A 91 10.23 9.89 -8.66
C CYS A 91 9.66 10.65 -9.86
N PRO A 92 10.45 10.81 -10.94
CA PRO A 92 9.93 11.27 -12.22
C PRO A 92 8.73 10.42 -12.66
N SER A 93 7.75 11.08 -13.27
CA SER A 93 6.52 10.45 -13.74
C SER A 93 6.79 9.36 -14.78
N SER A 94 6.36 8.14 -14.50
CA SER A 94 6.36 7.04 -15.48
C SER A 94 5.40 7.28 -16.66
N SER A 95 4.40 8.16 -16.49
CA SER A 95 3.47 8.56 -17.55
C SER A 95 4.01 9.62 -18.53
N GLY A 96 5.21 10.17 -18.27
CA GLY A 96 5.81 11.24 -19.08
C GLY A 96 5.15 12.63 -18.95
N LYS A 97 4.05 12.74 -18.20
CA LYS A 97 3.38 14.04 -17.97
C LYS A 97 4.21 14.90 -17.02
N PRO A 98 4.53 16.16 -17.37
CA PRO A 98 5.45 17.01 -16.61
C PRO A 98 4.91 17.45 -15.24
N ASN A 99 3.59 17.50 -15.08
CA ASN A 99 2.92 17.91 -13.83
C ASN A 99 2.56 16.72 -12.94
N HIS A 100 3.06 15.54 -13.24
CA HIS A 100 2.82 14.33 -12.46
C HIS A 100 4.16 13.87 -11.88
N ALA A 101 4.09 13.11 -10.80
CA ALA A 101 5.24 12.45 -10.21
C ALA A 101 4.74 11.14 -9.61
N ASP A 102 5.62 10.14 -9.60
CA ASP A 102 5.31 8.86 -8.98
C ASP A 102 5.76 8.92 -7.53
N ILE A 103 4.87 8.54 -6.61
CA ILE A 103 5.19 8.44 -5.19
C ILE A 103 5.39 6.97 -4.85
N LEU A 104 6.62 6.60 -4.52
CA LEU A 104 6.99 5.25 -4.12
C LEU A 104 7.13 5.17 -2.60
N LEU A 105 6.49 4.17 -2.00
CA LEU A 105 6.65 3.82 -0.59
C LEU A 105 7.58 2.62 -0.50
N LEU A 106 8.77 2.83 0.05
CA LEU A 106 9.80 1.82 0.19
C LEU A 106 9.92 1.41 1.66
N ASN A 107 9.75 0.12 1.94
CA ASN A 107 10.19 -0.44 3.21
C ASN A 107 11.71 -0.65 3.13
N LEU A 108 12.46 0.07 3.96
CA LEU A 108 13.92 0.00 3.95
C LEU A 108 14.46 -1.37 4.38
N GLU A 109 13.65 -2.23 5.02
CA GLU A 109 14.04 -3.62 5.30
C GLU A 109 14.24 -4.45 4.03
N TYR A 110 13.67 -4.03 2.89
CA TYR A 110 13.84 -4.68 1.59
C TYR A 110 14.75 -3.88 0.63
N VAL A 111 15.48 -2.91 1.18
CA VAL A 111 16.46 -2.09 0.47
C VAL A 111 17.85 -2.52 0.91
N SER A 112 18.68 -2.96 -0.03
CA SER A 112 20.04 -3.41 0.25
C SER A 112 21.00 -2.25 0.50
N ASP A 113 20.78 -1.10 -0.12
CA ASP A 113 21.67 0.06 -0.02
C ASP A 113 20.92 1.38 -0.29
N VAL A 114 21.31 2.46 0.40
CA VAL A 114 20.77 3.81 0.17
C VAL A 114 21.93 4.81 0.11
N GLU A 115 22.01 5.53 -1.00
CA GLU A 115 23.02 6.54 -1.27
C GLU A 115 22.36 7.92 -1.36
N VAL A 116 22.86 8.88 -0.57
CA VAL A 116 22.43 10.28 -0.66
C VAL A 116 23.22 10.95 -1.78
N LEU A 117 22.53 11.32 -2.85
CA LEU A 117 23.13 11.92 -4.05
C LEU A 117 23.27 13.44 -3.93
N ASN A 118 22.30 14.08 -3.28
CA ASN A 118 22.33 15.52 -3.07
C ASN A 118 21.55 15.87 -1.81
N ASP A 119 22.17 16.59 -0.90
CA ASP A 119 21.48 17.12 0.26
C ASP A 119 20.74 18.41 -0.06
N ARG A 120 19.49 18.49 0.39
CA ARG A 120 18.75 19.74 0.26
C ARG A 120 19.25 20.74 1.30
N THR A 121 19.92 21.78 0.81
CA THR A 121 20.43 22.88 1.64
C THR A 121 19.43 24.01 1.88
N GLN A 122 18.28 24.00 1.19
CA GLN A 122 17.28 25.07 1.24
C GLN A 122 15.98 24.63 1.89
N THR A 123 15.43 25.47 2.78
CA THR A 123 14.13 25.27 3.41
C THR A 123 13.04 25.06 2.36
N PRO A 124 12.20 24.02 2.47
CA PRO A 124 11.09 23.81 1.56
C PRO A 124 10.13 25.01 1.52
N PRO A 125 9.51 25.30 0.36
CA PRO A 125 8.45 26.29 0.31
C PRO A 125 7.33 25.89 1.29
N PRO A 126 6.67 26.87 1.93
CA PRO A 126 5.56 26.59 2.82
C PRO A 126 4.49 25.75 2.12
N LEU A 127 3.93 24.79 2.84
CA LEU A 127 2.82 23.98 2.32
C LEU A 127 1.65 24.91 1.99
N ALA A 128 0.99 24.63 0.86
CA ALA A 128 -0.22 25.34 0.50
C ALA A 128 -1.31 25.09 1.56
N SER A 129 -2.02 26.15 1.95
CA SER A 129 -3.15 26.01 2.87
C SER A 129 -4.26 25.20 2.21
N LEU A 130 -4.65 24.10 2.86
CA LEU A 130 -5.72 23.22 2.39
C LEU A 130 -7.05 23.66 3.00
N ASN A 131 -8.10 23.73 2.17
CA ASN A 131 -9.44 23.99 2.66
C ASN A 131 -10.07 22.70 3.20
N ILE A 132 -9.96 22.49 4.51
CA ILE A 132 -10.43 21.28 5.20
C ILE A 132 -11.94 21.07 5.01
N ASN A 133 -12.74 22.14 5.00
CA ASN A 133 -14.19 22.05 4.81
C ASN A 133 -14.55 21.53 3.41
N LYS A 134 -13.83 21.99 2.37
CA LYS A 134 -14.01 21.52 1.00
C LYS A 134 -13.61 20.05 0.86
N LEU A 135 -12.52 19.64 1.51
CA LEU A 135 -12.06 18.25 1.52
C LEU A 135 -13.06 17.33 2.24
N ALA A 136 -13.53 17.74 3.42
CA ALA A 136 -14.53 16.99 4.18
C ALA A 136 -15.85 16.84 3.40
N SER A 137 -16.31 17.92 2.75
CA SER A 137 -17.49 17.89 1.89
C SER A 137 -17.31 16.91 0.73
N ARG A 138 -16.17 16.95 0.03
CA ARG A 138 -15.84 15.99 -1.05
C ARG A 138 -15.82 14.55 -0.54
N ALA A 139 -15.19 14.29 0.60
CA ALA A 139 -15.14 12.96 1.19
C ALA A 139 -16.55 12.44 1.54
N ARG A 140 -17.42 13.30 2.06
CA ARG A 140 -18.81 12.94 2.36
C ARG A 140 -19.61 12.64 1.09
N LEU A 141 -19.52 13.49 0.07
CA LEU A 141 -20.21 13.30 -1.20
C LEU A 141 -19.78 12.00 -1.89
N GLU A 142 -18.48 11.73 -1.95
CA GLU A 142 -17.94 10.49 -2.53
C GLU A 142 -18.45 9.25 -1.77
N LYS A 143 -18.56 9.33 -0.44
CA LYS A 143 -19.12 8.26 0.38
C LYS A 143 -20.60 8.05 0.09
N GLU A 144 -21.40 9.13 0.07
CA GLU A 144 -22.84 9.07 -0.20
C GLU A 144 -23.11 8.53 -1.60
N GLU A 145 -22.34 8.94 -2.60
CA GLU A 145 -22.44 8.46 -3.98
C GLU A 145 -22.15 6.96 -4.07
N LYS A 146 -21.05 6.48 -3.48
CA LYS A 146 -20.71 5.04 -3.46
C LYS A 146 -21.73 4.21 -2.69
N MET A 147 -22.25 4.72 -1.57
CA MET A 147 -23.33 4.04 -0.85
C MET A 147 -24.59 3.95 -1.70
N SER A 148 -25.00 5.05 -2.34
CA SER A 148 -26.16 5.07 -3.26
C SER A 148 -26.02 4.06 -4.41
N GLN A 149 -24.83 3.97 -5.02
CA GLN A 149 -24.54 2.98 -6.05
C GLN A 149 -24.66 1.54 -5.52
N ALA A 150 -24.11 1.26 -4.34
CA ALA A 150 -24.23 -0.06 -3.71
C ALA A 150 -25.69 -0.41 -3.40
N TYR A 151 -26.50 0.56 -2.95
CA TYR A 151 -27.93 0.37 -2.72
C TYR A 151 -28.67 0.03 -4.01
N ALA A 152 -28.43 0.75 -5.11
CA ALA A 152 -29.06 0.47 -6.39
C ALA A 152 -28.75 -0.95 -6.90
N ILE A 153 -27.50 -1.40 -6.73
CA ILE A 153 -27.10 -2.78 -7.04
C ILE A 153 -27.88 -3.77 -6.17
N SER A 154 -27.93 -3.55 -4.85
CA SER A 154 -28.63 -4.43 -3.92
C SER A 154 -30.15 -4.50 -4.14
N ALA A 155 -30.74 -3.41 -4.66
CA ALA A 155 -32.16 -3.32 -5.00
C ALA A 155 -32.50 -3.97 -6.35
N GLY A 156 -31.51 -4.53 -7.07
CA GLY A 156 -31.72 -5.20 -8.35
C GLY A 156 -31.95 -4.25 -9.54
N VAL A 157 -31.49 -3.00 -9.44
CA VAL A 157 -31.57 -2.06 -10.58
C VAL A 157 -30.73 -2.60 -11.74
N SER A 158 -31.29 -2.61 -12.95
CA SER A 158 -30.56 -3.09 -14.15
C SER A 158 -29.31 -2.25 -14.43
N LEU A 159 -28.31 -2.86 -15.05
CA LEU A 159 -27.05 -2.18 -15.40
C LEU A 159 -27.30 -0.95 -16.28
N ASP A 160 -28.17 -1.06 -17.27
CA ASP A 160 -28.55 0.04 -18.17
C ASP A 160 -29.20 1.19 -17.39
N GLY A 161 -30.06 0.88 -16.41
CA GLY A 161 -30.68 1.88 -15.54
C GLY A 161 -29.67 2.62 -14.66
N GLN A 162 -28.69 1.90 -14.12
CA GLN A 162 -27.59 2.49 -13.35
C GLN A 162 -26.75 3.43 -14.22
N GLN A 163 -26.39 3.00 -15.44
CA GLN A 163 -25.59 3.81 -16.38
C GLN A 163 -26.33 5.06 -16.83
N LEU A 164 -27.62 4.94 -17.15
CA LEU A 164 -28.46 6.08 -17.53
C LEU A 164 -28.53 7.10 -16.40
N PHE A 165 -28.79 6.65 -15.16
CA PHE A 165 -28.82 7.52 -13.98
C PHE A 165 -27.49 8.25 -13.78
N GLN A 166 -26.37 7.53 -13.84
CA GLN A 166 -25.04 8.15 -13.71
C GLN A 166 -24.75 9.16 -14.82
N THR A 167 -25.20 8.90 -16.05
CA THR A 167 -24.98 9.81 -17.19
C THR A 167 -25.76 11.11 -16.99
N ILE A 168 -27.04 11.01 -16.62
CA ILE A 168 -27.90 12.19 -16.38
C ILE A 168 -27.42 12.97 -15.15
N HIS A 169 -26.97 12.30 -14.09
CA HIS A 169 -26.54 12.97 -12.86
C HIS A 169 -25.18 13.70 -13.02
N LYS A 170 -24.41 13.37 -14.06
CA LYS A 170 -23.11 14.02 -14.35
C LYS A 170 -23.24 15.25 -15.27
N THR A 171 -24.37 15.43 -15.94
CA THR A 171 -24.69 16.58 -16.81
C THR A 171 -25.44 17.67 -16.07
#